data_AF-A0A1H0X1Q5-F1
#
_entry.id   AF-A0A1H0X1Q5-F1
#
_cell.length_a   1.000
_cell.length_b   1.000
_cell.length_c   1.000
_cell.angle_alpha   90.00
_cell.angle_beta   90.00
_cell.angle_gamma   90.00
#
_symmetry.space_group_name_H-M   'P 1'
#
loop_
_entity.id
_entity.type
_entity.pdbx_description
1 polymer ?
#
loop_
_entity_poly.entity_id
_entity_poly.type
_entity_poly.pdbx_seq_one_letter_code
_entity_poly.pdbx_strand_id
1 'polypeptide(L)' 'MPYSTNAIESLNARLRRSVKARGHFPTEQAALQCLYLAIRSLDPTGNGRRAWMIRRKSALNAFAITVEGRIIPTMDQ' A
#
# COMPACT_ATOMS: atom_id res chain seq x y z
N MET A 1 16.11 -1.62 19.07
CA MET A 1 15.93 -2.43 17.85
C MET A 1 14.97 -3.56 18.21
N PRO A 2 13.65 -3.32 18.09
CA PRO A 2 12.95 -3.45 16.81
C PRO A 2 11.86 -2.38 16.63
N TYR A 3 11.88 -1.62 15.53
CA TYR A 3 10.69 -0.85 15.12
C TYR A 3 10.56 -0.90 13.61
N SER A 4 10.27 -2.08 13.06
CA SER A 4 9.51 -2.11 11.82
C SER A 4 8.08 -1.69 12.20
N THR A 5 7.80 -0.39 12.21
CA THR A 5 6.43 0.14 12.39
C THR A 5 5.52 -0.63 11.44
N ASN A 6 4.50 -1.27 12.00
CA ASN A 6 3.57 -2.12 11.27
C ASN A 6 3.05 -1.35 10.04
N ALA A 7 2.91 -2.00 8.87
CA ALA A 7 2.46 -1.34 7.64
C ALA A 7 1.17 -0.51 7.86
N ILE A 8 0.29 -0.99 8.75
CA ILE A 8 -0.94 -0.31 9.16
C ILE A 8 -0.64 0.99 9.93
N GLU A 9 0.26 0.95 10.91
CA GLU A 9 0.66 2.12 11.70
C GLU A 9 1.34 3.18 10.81
N SER A 10 2.20 2.74 9.88
CA SER A 10 2.87 3.62 8.93
C SER A 10 1.87 4.34 8.01
N LEU A 11 0.85 3.62 7.54
CA LEU A 11 -0.24 4.21 6.77
C LEU A 11 -1.03 5.22 7.62
N ASN A 12 -1.44 4.83 8.83
CA ASN A 12 -2.19 5.69 9.74
C ASN A 12 -1.43 6.99 10.07
N ALA A 13 -0.12 6.91 10.30
CA ALA A 13 0.71 8.08 10.53
C ALA A 13 0.72 9.03 9.33
N ARG A 14 0.78 8.51 8.10
CA ARG A 14 0.74 9.32 6.86
C ARG A 14 -0.63 9.99 6.66
N LEU A 15 -1.72 9.26 6.87
CA LEU A 15 -3.07 9.82 6.76
C LEU A 15 -3.29 10.94 7.78
N ARG A 16 -2.90 10.72 9.04
CA ARG A 16 -2.97 11.74 10.09
C ARG A 16 -2.16 13.00 9.73
N ARG A 17 -0.97 12.84 9.14
CA ARG A 17 -0.17 13.98 8.65
C ARG A 17 -0.89 14.75 7.55
N SER A 18 -1.48 14.06 6.56
CA SER A 18 -2.23 14.71 5.48
C SER A 18 -3.44 15.49 5.99
N VAL A 19 -4.17 14.93 6.96
CA VAL A 19 -5.32 15.57 7.60
C VAL A 19 -4.87 16.80 8.40
N LYS A 20 -3.82 16.67 9.22
CA LYS A 20 -3.28 17.77 10.02
C LYS A 20 -2.77 18.93 9.15
N ALA A 21 -2.17 18.64 8.00
CA ALA A 21 -1.69 19.66 7.07
C ALA A 21 -2.83 20.45 6.40
N ARG A 22 -4.03 19.86 6.27
CA ARG A 22 -5.21 20.52 5.67
C ARG A 22 -6.06 21.29 6.67
N GLY A 23 -6.13 20.85 7.93
CA GLY A 23 -6.91 21.53 8.97
C GLY A 23 -8.41 21.23 8.88
N HIS A 24 -9.24 22.28 8.85
CA HIS A 24 -10.71 22.14 8.79
C HIS A 24 -11.18 21.77 7.38
N PHE A 25 -12.16 20.87 7.30
CA PHE A 25 -12.78 20.47 6.03
C PHE A 25 -14.20 21.05 5.94
N PRO A 26 -14.55 21.72 4.83
CA PRO A 26 -15.87 22.33 4.67
C PRO A 26 -16.98 21.30 4.45
N THR A 27 -16.65 20.09 3.97
CA THR A 27 -17.58 18.98 3.76
C THR A 27 -16.89 17.63 4.00
N GLU A 28 -17.67 16.58 4.24
CA GLU A 28 -17.16 15.21 4.37
C GLU A 28 -16.47 14.73 3.08
N GLN A 29 -17.03 15.08 1.91
CA GLN A 29 -16.48 14.73 0.61
C GLN A 29 -15.08 15.34 0.41
N ALA A 30 -14.84 16.56 0.89
CA ALA A 30 -13.52 17.18 0.84
C ALA A 30 -12.48 16.43 1.70
N ALA A 31 -12.90 15.91 2.86
CA ALA A 31 -12.04 15.08 3.72
C ALA A 31 -11.71 13.74 3.03
N LEU A 32 -12.71 13.08 2.43
CA LEU A 32 -12.53 11.83 1.69
C LEU A 32 -11.58 12.01 0.49
N GLN A 33 -11.74 13.10 -0.28
CA GLN A 33 -10.83 13.40 -1.39
C GLN A 33 -9.40 13.65 -0.90
N CYS A 34 -9.23 14.31 0.26
CA CYS A 34 -7.90 14.49 0.84
C CYS A 34 -7.23 13.15 1.18
N LEU A 35 -7.97 12.23 1.82
CA LEU A 35 -7.47 10.90 2.14
C LEU A 35 -7.16 10.11 0.86
N TYR A 36 -8.01 10.20 -0.15
CA TYR A 36 -7.80 9.55 -1.45
C TYR A 36 -6.49 10.00 -2.10
N LEU A 37 -6.24 11.32 -2.16
CA LEU A 37 -5.00 11.85 -2.72
C LEU A 37 -3.77 11.47 -1.88
N ALA A 38 -3.91 11.42 -0.56
CA ALA A 38 -2.86 10.96 0.34
C ALA A 38 -2.48 9.48 0.08
N ILE A 39 -3.47 8.63 -0.20
CA ILE A 39 -3.24 7.21 -0.54
C ILE A 39 -2.65 7.07 -1.96
N ARG A 40 -3.15 7.85 -2.92
CA ARG A 40 -2.66 7.78 -4.30
C ARG A 40 -1.23 8.29 -4.47
N SER A 41 -0.81 9.23 -3.62
CA SER A 41 0.57 9.73 -3.58
C SER A 41 1.56 8.78 -2.89
N LEU A 42 1.13 7.63 -2.36
CA LEU A 42 2.04 6.70 -1.68
C LEU A 42 3.01 6.00 -2.66
N ASP A 43 2.55 5.71 -3.87
CA ASP A 43 3.32 5.04 -4.93
C ASP A 43 2.88 5.59 -6.31
N PRO A 44 3.18 6.87 -6.59
CA PRO A 44 2.66 7.55 -7.79
C PRO A 44 3.19 6.94 -9.09
N THR A 45 4.36 6.32 -9.05
CA THR A 45 5.01 5.67 -10.21
C THR A 45 4.82 4.16 -10.24
N GLY A 46 4.28 3.54 -9.19
CA GLY A 46 4.15 2.08 -9.09
C GLY A 46 5.47 1.34 -8.80
N ASN A 47 6.57 2.07 -8.57
CA ASN A 47 7.89 1.47 -8.34
C ASN A 47 7.94 0.69 -7.03
N GLY A 48 7.25 1.18 -6.00
CA GLY A 48 7.13 0.48 -4.71
C GLY A 48 6.43 -0.87 -4.89
N ARG A 49 5.32 -0.89 -5.63
CA ARG A 49 4.60 -2.12 -5.97
C ARG A 49 5.47 -3.09 -6.78
N ARG A 50 6.20 -2.62 -7.78
CA ARG A 50 7.11 -3.47 -8.59
C ARG A 50 8.20 -4.08 -7.72
N ALA A 51 8.88 -3.27 -6.90
CA ALA A 51 9.94 -3.76 -6.00
C ALA A 51 9.40 -4.76 -4.96
N TRP A 52 8.17 -4.58 -4.49
CA TRP A 52 7.48 -5.54 -3.61
C TRP A 52 7.21 -6.87 -4.31
N MET A 53 6.70 -6.85 -5.54
CA MET A 53 6.42 -8.05 -6.33
C MET A 53 7.70 -8.84 -6.57
N ILE A 54 8.79 -8.17 -6.99
CA ILE A 54 10.10 -8.80 -7.21
C ILE A 54 10.60 -9.47 -5.93
N ARG A 55 10.58 -8.74 -4.81
CA ARG A 55 11.04 -9.24 -3.51
C ARG A 55 10.23 -10.43 -3.01
N ARG A 56 8.95 -10.52 -3.39
CA ARG A 56 8.02 -11.56 -2.92
C ARG A 56 7.78 -12.69 -3.94
N LYS A 57 8.50 -12.71 -5.07
CA LYS A 57 8.31 -13.72 -6.13
C LYS A 57 8.35 -15.16 -5.59
N SER A 58 9.33 -15.49 -4.75
CA SER A 58 9.46 -16.85 -4.17
C SER A 58 8.28 -17.24 -3.29
N ALA A 59 7.84 -16.34 -2.40
CA ALA A 59 6.69 -16.57 -1.53
C ALA A 59 5.39 -16.70 -2.35
N LEU A 60 5.19 -15.83 -3.35
CA LEU A 60 4.03 -15.89 -4.24
C LEU A 60 3.98 -17.21 -5.04
N ASN A 61 5.13 -17.71 -5.49
CA ASN A 61 5.22 -19.01 -6.16
C ASN A 61 4.87 -20.17 -5.20
N ALA A 62 5.32 -20.13 -3.95
CA ALA A 62 4.94 -21.12 -2.93
C ALA A 62 3.43 -21.08 -2.62
N PHE A 63 2.82 -19.89 -2.60
CA PHE A 63 1.37 -19.76 -2.46
C PHE A 63 0.60 -20.28 -3.68
N ALA A 64 1.13 -20.11 -4.90
CA ALA A 64 0.50 -20.64 -6.10
C ALA A 64 0.42 -22.18 -6.10
N ILE A 65 1.40 -22.85 -5.47
CA ILE A 65 1.40 -24.32 -5.30
C ILE A 65 0.45 -24.75 -4.17
N THR A 66 0.50 -24.07 -3.03
CA THR A 66 -0.29 -24.45 -1.85
C THR A 66 -1.77 -24.06 -1.94
N VAL A 67 -2.10 -23.04 -2.74
CA VAL A 67 -3.45 -22.53 -2.97
C VAL A 67 -3.75 -22.58 -4.48
N GLU A 68 -3.79 -23.81 -5.00
CA GLU A 68 -3.98 -24.09 -6.42
C GLU A 68 -5.27 -23.45 -6.98
N GLY A 69 -5.19 -22.96 -8.22
CA GLY A 69 -6.33 -22.36 -8.94
C GLY A 69 -6.77 -20.96 -8.48
N ARG A 70 -6.13 -20.37 -7.46
CA ARG A 70 -6.47 -19.01 -6.97
C ARG A 70 -5.43 -17.93 -7.24
N ILE A 71 -4.16 -18.32 -7.38
CA ILE A 71 -3.05 -17.40 -7.63
C ILE A 71 -2.37 -17.84 -8.91
N ILE A 72 -2.38 -16.98 -9.92
CA ILE A 72 -1.69 -17.23 -11.18
C ILE A 72 -0.20 -16.99 -10.93
N PRO A 73 0.67 -18.02 -11.02
CA PRO A 73 2.09 -17.79 -10.92
C PRO A 73 2.50 -16.87 -12.08
N THR A 74 3.25 -15.80 -11.78
CA THR A 74 3.96 -15.04 -12.81
C THR A 74 4.98 -15.98 -13.43
N MET A 75 4.58 -16.64 -14.53
CA MET A 75 5.51 -17.44 -15.33
C MET A 75 6.58 -16.50 -15.87
N ASP A 76 7.83 -16.89 -15.66
CA ASP A 76 9.00 -16.21 -16.16
C ASP A 76 8.93 -16.19 -17.69
N GLN A 77 8.87 -14.99 -18.28
CA GLN A 77 9.41 -14.72 -19.61
C GLN A 77 10.76 -14.03 -19.40
#